data_AF-F7X042-F1
#
_entry.id   AF-F7X042-F1
#
_cell.length_a   1.000
_cell.length_b   1.000
_cell.length_c   1.000
_cell.angle_alpha   90.00
_cell.angle_beta   90.00
_cell.angle_gamma   90.00
#
_symmetry.space_group_name_H-M   'P 1'
#
loop_
_entity.id
_entity.type
_entity.pdbx_description
1 polymer ?
#
loop_
_entity_poly.entity_id
_entity_poly.type
_entity_poly.pdbx_seq_one_letter_code
_entity_poly.pdbx_strand_id
1 'polypeptide(L)'
;MIVDLSPQRRDDLLTVTKAGDALTINGMAFDFSTLPDGATIPAGEVPCEWLVGPVERIAGELHLTLILPHGPSPSQAVAFPPPLIDPPDGVIALPADPQPSIPDPAEEEPANVDG
;
A
#
# COMPACT_ATOMS: atom_id res chain seq x y z
N MET A 1 5.14 13.93 1.92
CA MET A 1 5.41 12.86 0.92
C MET A 1 4.10 12.54 0.22
N ILE A 2 4.10 12.39 -1.11
CA ILE A 2 2.95 11.95 -1.89
C ILE A 2 3.23 10.56 -2.47
N VAL A 3 2.31 9.63 -2.25
CA VAL A 3 2.36 8.27 -2.79
C VAL A 3 1.14 8.07 -3.68
N ASP A 4 1.36 8.11 -4.99
CA ASP A 4 0.38 7.65 -5.96
C ASP A 4 0.27 6.13 -5.90
N LEU A 5 -0.91 5.61 -6.24
CA LEU A 5 -1.20 4.18 -6.22
C LEU A 5 -1.61 3.73 -7.62
N SER A 6 -0.99 2.65 -8.09
CA SER A 6 -1.27 1.99 -9.36
C SER A 6 -1.94 0.64 -9.10
N PRO A 7 -3.28 0.56 -9.07
CA PRO A 7 -4.00 -0.68 -8.85
C PRO A 7 -3.61 -1.75 -9.86
N GLN A 8 -3.26 -2.94 -9.38
CA GLN A 8 -2.88 -4.06 -10.22
C GLN A 8 -3.44 -5.38 -9.68
N ARG A 9 -4.04 -6.19 -10.57
CA ARG A 9 -4.42 -7.55 -10.24
C ARG A 9 -3.15 -8.41 -10.06
N ARG A 10 -2.84 -8.74 -8.81
CA ARG A 10 -1.75 -9.65 -8.42
C ARG A 10 -2.08 -10.27 -7.06
N ASP A 11 -1.57 -11.48 -6.82
CA ASP A 11 -1.97 -12.30 -5.66
C ASP A 11 -1.03 -12.13 -4.45
N ASP A 12 0.12 -11.50 -4.64
CA ASP A 12 1.08 -11.18 -3.58
C ASP A 12 0.76 -9.86 -2.89
N LEU A 13 1.21 -9.76 -1.64
CA LEU A 13 0.85 -8.68 -0.72
C LEU A 13 1.91 -7.59 -0.68
N LEU A 14 1.45 -6.36 -0.45
CA LEU A 14 2.30 -5.20 -0.24
C LEU A 14 2.22 -4.73 1.21
N THR A 15 3.37 -4.68 1.88
CA THR A 15 3.55 -4.01 3.17
C THR A 15 4.55 -2.88 3.00
N VAL A 16 4.18 -1.68 3.45
CA VAL A 16 5.05 -0.49 3.38
C VAL A 16 5.14 0.14 4.76
N THR A 17 6.37 0.42 5.20
CA THR A 17 6.64 1.20 6.42
C THR A 17 7.42 2.45 6.04
N LYS A 18 7.02 3.61 6.57
CA LYS A 18 7.69 4.89 6.38
C LYS A 18 8.49 5.29 7.61
N ALA A 19 9.68 5.86 7.39
CA ALA A 19 10.47 6.55 8.41
C ALA A 19 11.11 7.79 7.77
N GLY A 20 10.50 8.97 7.95
CA GLY A 20 10.89 10.17 7.21
C GLY A 20 10.79 9.96 5.70
N ASP A 21 11.90 10.11 4.99
CA ASP A 21 12.00 9.93 3.53
C ASP A 21 12.49 8.52 3.12
N ALA A 22 12.56 7.58 4.06
CA ALA A 22 12.86 6.17 3.79
C ALA A 22 11.59 5.32 3.80
N LEU A 23 11.51 4.37 2.86
CA LEU A 23 10.44 3.38 2.78
C LEU A 23 11.01 1.97 2.92
N THR A 24 10.41 1.16 3.79
CA THR A 24 10.63 -0.29 3.81
C THR A 24 9.46 -0.96 3.11
N ILE A 25 9.72 -1.56 1.96
CA ILE A 25 8.73 -2.22 1.09
C ILE A 25 8.99 -3.71 1.14
N ASN A 26 8.03 -4.50 1.64
CA ASN A 26 8.14 -5.95 1.81
C ASN A 26 9.46 -6.39 2.48
N GLY A 27 9.91 -5.62 3.48
CA GLY A 27 11.13 -5.89 4.25
C GLY A 27 12.43 -5.33 3.64
N MET A 28 12.39 -4.74 2.45
CA MET A 28 13.55 -4.10 1.82
C MET A 28 13.49 -2.58 2.00
N ALA A 29 14.57 -1.99 2.51
CA ALA A 29 14.66 -0.56 2.78
C ALA A 29 15.21 0.22 1.57
N PHE A 30 14.54 1.33 1.24
CA PHE A 30 14.92 2.29 0.22
C PHE A 30 14.96 3.68 0.86
N ASP A 31 16.16 4.28 0.92
CA ASP A 31 16.38 5.58 1.54
C ASP A 31 16.49 6.67 0.47
N PHE A 32 15.54 7.62 0.48
CA PHE A 32 15.49 8.75 -0.45
C PHE A 32 15.83 10.09 0.24
N SER A 33 16.35 10.05 1.47
CA SER A 33 16.72 11.25 2.24
C SER A 33 17.79 12.10 1.56
N THR A 34 18.65 11.48 0.75
CA THR A 34 19.72 12.17 0.02
C THR A 34 19.29 12.69 -1.34
N LEU A 35 18.05 12.44 -1.79
CA LEU A 35 17.55 12.95 -3.06
C LEU A 35 17.35 14.48 -2.96
N PRO A 36 18.10 15.30 -3.71
CA PRO A 36 17.98 16.76 -3.63
C PRO A 36 16.63 17.26 -4.14
N ASP A 37 16.22 18.46 -3.72
CA ASP A 37 15.04 19.11 -4.29
C ASP A 37 15.23 19.39 -5.80
N GLY A 38 14.19 19.12 -6.59
CA GLY A 38 14.21 19.19 -8.05
C GLY A 38 14.91 18.01 -8.74
N ALA A 39 15.35 16.99 -7.99
CA ALA A 39 15.96 15.80 -8.57
C ALA A 39 14.96 14.66 -8.78
N THR A 40 15.26 13.82 -9.76
CA THR A 40 14.46 12.67 -10.17
C THR A 40 15.37 11.44 -10.26
N ILE A 41 14.95 10.35 -9.65
CA ILE A 41 15.43 9.00 -9.93
C ILE A 41 14.52 8.41 -11.01
N PRO A 42 15.03 8.14 -12.22
CA PRO A 42 14.23 7.57 -13.30
C PRO A 42 13.56 6.24 -12.93
N ALA A 43 12.44 5.95 -13.59
CA ALA A 43 11.74 4.67 -13.44
C ALA A 43 12.67 3.49 -13.75
N GLY A 44 12.69 2.49 -12.87
CA GLY A 44 13.51 1.28 -13.02
C GLY A 44 14.94 1.37 -12.50
N GLU A 45 15.42 2.55 -12.09
CA GLU A 45 16.72 2.71 -11.41
C GLU A 45 16.68 2.21 -9.96
N VAL A 46 15.52 2.37 -9.29
CA VAL A 46 15.29 1.75 -7.99
C VAL A 46 15.02 0.26 -8.18
N PRO A 47 15.80 -0.65 -7.58
CA PRO A 47 15.60 -2.10 -7.71
C PRO A 47 14.43 -2.58 -6.84
N CYS A 48 13.25 -2.02 -7.05
CA CYS A 48 12.02 -2.33 -6.34
C CYS A 48 10.90 -2.58 -7.35
N GLU A 49 10.39 -3.82 -7.43
CA GLU A 49 9.30 -4.16 -8.35
C GLU A 49 7.98 -3.47 -8.04
N TRP A 50 7.80 -2.99 -6.80
CA TRP A 50 6.58 -2.35 -6.34
C TRP A 50 6.55 -0.85 -6.63
N LEU A 51 7.71 -0.26 -6.93
CA LEU A 51 7.82 1.15 -7.27
C LEU A 51 7.75 1.27 -8.79
N VAL A 52 6.71 1.95 -9.27
CA VAL A 52 6.48 2.20 -10.69
C VAL A 52 6.64 3.68 -10.97
N GLY A 53 7.21 4.02 -12.12
CA GLY A 53 7.50 5.41 -12.43
C GLY A 53 8.73 5.96 -11.67
N PRO A 54 9.01 7.26 -11.83
CA PRO A 54 10.14 7.91 -11.18
C PRO A 54 9.91 8.13 -9.67
N VAL A 55 11.01 8.35 -8.94
CA VAL A 55 10.98 8.94 -7.59
C VAL A 55 11.50 10.36 -7.70
N GLU A 56 10.68 11.34 -7.34
CA GLU A 56 10.99 12.74 -7.56
C GLU A 56 10.91 13.51 -6.24
N ARG A 57 11.73 14.55 -6.09
CA ARG A 57 11.52 15.55 -5.05
C ARG A 57 11.11 16.87 -5.69
N ILE A 58 9.89 17.31 -5.40
CA ILE A 58 9.30 18.52 -5.97
C ILE A 58 8.96 19.47 -4.83
N ALA A 59 9.61 20.63 -4.80
CA ALA A 59 9.43 21.65 -3.76
C ALA A 59 9.62 21.09 -2.32
N GLY A 60 10.62 20.24 -2.16
CA GLY A 60 10.98 19.59 -0.89
C GLY A 60 10.19 18.32 -0.58
N GLU A 61 9.13 18.01 -1.32
CA GLU A 61 8.28 16.84 -1.09
C GLU A 61 8.65 15.66 -1.99
N LEU A 62 8.78 14.47 -1.42
CA LEU A 62 9.00 13.24 -2.19
C LEU A 62 7.70 12.74 -2.82
N HIS A 63 7.74 12.45 -4.11
CA HIS A 63 6.64 11.94 -4.95
C HIS A 63 7.07 10.60 -5.57
N LEU A 64 6.22 9.59 -5.50
CA LEU A 64 6.45 8.27 -6.10
C LEU A 64 5.13 7.54 -6.33
N THR A 65 5.15 6.49 -7.15
CA THR A 65 3.99 5.62 -7.37
C THR A 65 4.29 4.18 -6.92
N LEU A 66 3.39 3.61 -6.12
CA LEU A 66 3.45 2.20 -5.72
C LEU A 66 2.36 1.39 -6.40
N ILE A 67 2.67 0.14 -6.73
CA ILE A 67 1.65 -0.83 -7.14
C ILE A 67 0.73 -1.12 -5.94
N LEU A 68 -0.59 -1.02 -6.13
CA LEU A 68 -1.58 -1.45 -5.15
C LEU A 68 -2.14 -2.82 -5.57
N PRO A 69 -1.74 -3.93 -4.90
CA PRO A 69 -2.22 -5.25 -5.27
C PRO A 69 -3.71 -5.41 -4.92
N HIS A 70 -4.49 -6.02 -5.83
CA HIS A 70 -5.89 -6.34 -5.58
C HIS A 70 -6.33 -7.65 -6.23
N GLY A 71 -7.44 -8.21 -5.72
CA GLY A 71 -8.07 -9.41 -6.26
C GLY A 71 -8.80 -9.19 -7.61
N PRO A 72 -9.53 -10.21 -8.11
CA PRO A 72 -10.22 -10.12 -9.40
C PRO A 72 -11.41 -9.15 -9.46
N SER A 73 -11.90 -8.69 -8.31
CA SER A 73 -13.08 -7.81 -8.22
C SER A 73 -12.87 -6.75 -7.15
N PRO A 74 -11.97 -5.77 -7.38
CA PRO A 74 -11.69 -4.71 -6.42
C PRO A 74 -12.91 -3.81 -6.19
N SER A 75 -13.08 -3.28 -4.99
CA SER A 75 -14.00 -2.15 -4.78
C SER A 75 -13.54 -0.92 -5.55
N GLN A 76 -14.44 0.06 -5.72
CA GLN A 76 -14.10 1.32 -6.39
C GLN A 76 -12.97 2.08 -5.68
N ALA A 77 -12.90 1.99 -4.34
CA ALA A 77 -11.86 2.63 -3.54
C ALA A 77 -10.46 2.00 -3.77
N VAL A 78 -10.40 0.71 -4.13
CA VAL A 78 -9.17 0.00 -4.45
C VAL A 78 -8.82 0.10 -5.95
N ALA A 79 -9.82 0.12 -6.83
CA ALA A 79 -9.63 0.24 -8.27
C ALA A 79 -9.26 1.66 -8.72
N PHE A 80 -9.65 2.68 -7.95
CA PHE A 80 -9.39 4.10 -8.22
C PHE A 80 -9.03 4.84 -6.92
N PRO A 81 -7.92 4.47 -6.27
CA PRO A 81 -7.51 5.06 -5.01
C PRO A 81 -7.04 6.51 -5.24
N PRO A 82 -7.37 7.45 -4.33
CA PRO A 82 -6.68 8.72 -4.31
C PRO A 82 -5.21 8.52 -3.88
N PRO A 83 -4.31 9.47 -4.20
CA PRO A 83 -2.95 9.46 -3.67
C PRO A 83 -2.95 9.57 -2.15
N LEU A 84 -1.96 8.95 -1.50
CA LEU A 84 -1.73 9.12 -0.07
C LEU A 84 -0.92 10.40 0.13
N ILE A 85 -1.50 11.35 0.85
CA ILE A 85 -0.89 12.65 1.12
C ILE A 85 -0.33 12.65 2.54
N ASP A 86 0.98 12.85 2.63
CA ASP A 86 1.78 12.91 3.86
C ASP A 86 1.45 11.79 4.86
N PRO A 87 1.60 10.50 4.48
CA PRO A 87 1.34 9.40 5.41
C PRO A 87 2.27 9.51 6.64
N PRO A 88 1.76 9.21 7.84
CA PRO A 88 2.58 9.24 9.05
C PRO A 88 3.68 8.18 8.99
N ASP A 89 4.73 8.37 9.80
CA ASP A 89 5.73 7.33 10.01
C ASP A 89 5.11 6.09 10.65
N GLY A 90 5.65 4.92 10.32
CA GLY A 90 5.10 3.62 10.67
C GLY A 90 4.49 2.91 9.45
N VAL A 91 3.63 1.92 9.73
CA VAL A 91 2.98 1.12 8.69
C VAL A 91 2.01 2.02 7.91
N ILE A 92 2.20 2.13 6.61
CA ILE A 92 1.30 2.88 5.74
C ILE A 92 0.01 2.08 5.56
N ALA A 93 -1.12 2.70 5.89
CA ALA A 93 -2.44 2.13 5.64
C ALA A 93 -2.77 2.22 4.14
N LEU A 94 -2.64 1.10 3.42
CA LEU A 94 -3.02 1.00 2.02
C LEU A 94 -4.54 0.71 1.89
N PRO A 95 -5.20 1.22 0.83
CA PRO A 95 -6.57 0.82 0.52
C PRO A 95 -6.66 -0.69 0.33
N ALA A 96 -7.64 -1.33 0.98
CA ALA A 96 -7.88 -2.75 0.86
C ALA A 96 -9.38 -3.02 0.89
N ASP A 97 -9.80 -4.08 0.20
CA ASP A 97 -11.17 -4.57 0.31
C ASP A 97 -11.36 -5.24 1.67
N PRO A 98 -12.55 -5.11 2.30
CA PRO A 98 -12.84 -5.85 3.51
C PRO A 98 -12.71 -7.35 3.24
N GLN A 99 -11.97 -8.04 4.11
CA GLN A 99 -11.96 -9.49 4.11
C GLN A 99 -13.41 -9.97 4.34
N PRO A 100 -13.90 -11.00 3.63
CA PRO A 100 -15.19 -11.58 3.94
C PRO A 100 -15.15 -12.05 5.40
N SER A 101 -15.93 -11.41 6.27
CA SER A 101 -16.13 -11.90 7.63
C SER A 101 -16.82 -13.25 7.52
N ILE A 102 -16.11 -14.35 7.78
CA ILE A 102 -16.77 -15.62 8.04
C ILE A 102 -17.47 -15.42 9.38
N PRO A 103 -18.81 -15.47 9.46
CA PRO A 103 -19.47 -15.43 10.75
C PRO A 103 -18.99 -16.64 11.56
N ASP A 104 -18.56 -16.41 12.80
CA ASP A 104 -18.17 -17.48 13.72
C ASP A 104 -19.33 -18.50 13.82
N PRO A 105 -19.12 -19.82 13.60
CA PRO A 105 -20.20 -20.81 13.68
C PRO A 105 -20.72 -21.08 15.10
N ALA A 106 -20.37 -20.27 16.10
CA ALA A 106 -20.64 -20.56 17.50
C ALA A 106 -21.93 -19.92 18.01
N GLU A 107 -23.07 -20.27 17.41
CA GLU A 107 -24.40 -20.12 18.01
C GLU A 107 -25.34 -21.22 17.45
N GLU A 108 -24.89 -22.49 17.47
CA GLU A 108 -25.84 -23.60 17.56
C GLU A 108 -26.41 -23.59 18.98
N GLU A 109 -27.60 -23.01 19.10
CA GLU A 109 -28.48 -23.13 20.27
C GLU A 109 -28.63 -24.63 20.61
N PRO A 110 -28.34 -25.09 21.85
CA PRO A 110 -28.51 -26.49 22.18
C PRO A 110 -30.00 -26.83 22.09
N ALA A 111 -30.36 -27.71 21.16
CA ALA A 111 -31.69 -28.28 21.06
C ALA A 111 -32.10 -28.83 22.43
N ASN A 112 -33.09 -28.19 23.04
CA ASN A 112 -33.79 -28.71 24.19
C ASN A 112 -34.47 -30.03 23.79
N VAL A 113 -33.94 -31.13 24.32
CA VAL A 113 -34.65 -32.41 24.36
C VAL A 113 -35.71 -32.31 25.44
N ASP A 114 -36.97 -32.22 25.04
CA ASP A 114 -38.15 -32.43 25.87
C ASP A 114 -39.16 -33.11 24.92
N GLY A 115 -39.78 -34.25 25.18
CA GLY A 115 -39.87 -35.18 26.30
C GLY A 115 -40.95 -36.18 25.89
#